data_AF-A0A1C6C7T1-F1
#
_entry.id   AF-A0A1C6C7T1-F1
#
_cell.length_a   1.000
_cell.length_b   1.000
_cell.length_c   1.000
_cell.angle_alpha   90.00
_cell.angle_beta   90.00
_cell.angle_gamma   90.00
#
_symmetry.space_group_name_H-M   'P 1'
#
loop_
_entity.id
_entity.type
_entity.pdbx_description
1 polymer ?
#
loop_
_entity_poly.entity_id
_entity_poly.type
_entity_poly.pdbx_seq_one_letter_code
_entity_poly.pdbx_strand_id
1 'polypeptide(L)'
;MISDYSGAAYEYLQLNRPIGYVLDDVNEYISGFVVEDIHQLIAGHEIYDFEQFKNFIMDVVNHNDKYKEKRIKVRDYIYKYHDGHSSERLAKLLNL
;
A
#
# COMPACT_ATOMS: atom_id res chain seq x y z
N MET A 1 1.84 2.92 -8.19
CA MET A 1 0.62 3.67 -7.81
C MET A 1 1.05 4.90 -7.02
N ILE A 2 0.30 5.99 -7.13
CA ILE A 2 0.40 7.13 -6.21
C ILE A 2 -0.97 7.24 -5.55
N SER A 3 -0.99 7.37 -4.23
CA SER A 3 -2.21 7.39 -3.42
C SER A 3 -1.97 8.17 -2.14
N ASP A 4 -3.02 8.43 -1.39
CA ASP A 4 -3.04 8.97 -0.04
C ASP A 4 -3.50 7.87 0.95
N TYR A 5 -4.48 8.17 1.79
CA TYR A 5 -5.14 7.28 2.75
C TYR A 5 -6.18 6.32 2.13
N SER A 6 -6.29 6.26 0.80
CA SER A 6 -7.29 5.42 0.10
C SER A 6 -7.11 3.91 0.32
N GLY A 7 -8.24 3.22 0.52
CA GLY A 7 -8.37 1.77 0.52
C GLY A 7 -7.74 1.09 -0.70
N ALA A 8 -7.76 1.77 -1.86
CA ALA A 8 -7.22 1.26 -3.11
C ALA A 8 -5.70 1.03 -3.05
N ALA A 9 -4.97 1.77 -2.21
CA ALA A 9 -3.53 1.54 -2.02
C ALA A 9 -3.27 0.16 -1.42
N TYR A 10 -4.14 -0.29 -0.52
CA TYR A 10 -4.04 -1.61 0.10
C TYR A 10 -4.41 -2.73 -0.87
N GLU A 11 -5.43 -2.53 -1.70
CA GLU A 11 -5.79 -3.49 -2.76
C GLU A 11 -4.64 -3.68 -3.76
N TYR A 12 -3.96 -2.58 -4.12
CA TYR A 12 -2.82 -2.60 -5.04
C TYR A 12 -1.60 -3.37 -4.47
N LEU A 13 -1.52 -3.59 -3.16
CA LEU A 13 -0.45 -4.40 -2.55
C LEU A 13 -0.38 -5.81 -3.12
N GLN A 14 -1.50 -6.38 -3.55
CA GLN A 14 -1.54 -7.73 -4.14
C GLN A 14 -0.62 -7.86 -5.36
N LEU A 15 -0.41 -6.78 -6.11
CA LEU A 15 0.49 -6.75 -7.26
C LEU A 15 1.98 -6.73 -6.87
N ASN A 16 2.30 -6.46 -5.60
CA ASN A 16 3.66 -6.28 -5.10
C ASN A 16 4.51 -5.29 -5.95
N ARG A 17 3.90 -4.17 -6.36
CA ARG A 17 4.54 -3.11 -7.16
C ARG A 17 4.72 -1.83 -6.33
N PRO A 18 5.65 -0.93 -6.70
CA PRO A 18 5.90 0.31 -5.97
C PRO A 18 4.65 1.20 -5.79
N ILE A 19 4.57 1.80 -4.61
CA ILE A 19 3.53 2.74 -4.19
C ILE A 19 4.21 3.99 -3.60
N GLY A 20 3.73 5.17 -3.96
CA GLY A 20 4.03 6.43 -3.27
C GLY A 20 2.78 6.89 -2.52
N TYR A 21 2.94 7.20 -1.25
CA TYR A 21 1.91 7.67 -0.33
C TYR A 21 2.10 9.16 -0.10
N VAL A 22 1.15 9.96 -0.54
CA VAL A 22 1.08 11.40 -0.29
C VAL A 22 0.54 11.58 1.12
N LEU A 23 1.36 12.17 2.00
CA LEU A 23 1.14 12.29 3.44
C LEU A 23 1.42 13.72 3.94
N ASP A 24 1.40 14.71 3.05
CA ASP A 24 1.70 16.11 3.37
C ASP A 24 0.75 16.72 4.41
N ASP A 25 -0.47 16.20 4.52
CA ASP A 25 -1.50 16.61 5.47
C ASP A 25 -1.69 15.62 6.65
N VAL A 26 -0.77 14.68 6.87
CA VAL A 26 -0.95 13.61 7.89
C VAL A 26 -1.19 14.12 9.31
N ASN A 27 -0.62 15.27 9.66
CA ASN A 27 -0.82 15.90 10.98
C ASN A 27 -2.15 16.64 11.09
N GLU A 28 -2.77 16.98 9.97
CA GLU A 28 -4.05 17.69 9.88
C GLU A 28 -5.23 16.73 9.67
N TYR A 29 -4.96 15.43 9.53
CA TYR A 29 -5.96 14.42 9.22
C TYR A 29 -6.84 14.06 10.44
N ILE A 30 -7.99 14.74 10.55
CA ILE A 30 -8.89 14.68 11.72
C ILE A 30 -9.61 13.33 11.87
N SER A 31 -9.86 12.62 10.76
CA SER A 31 -10.63 11.37 10.80
C SER A 31 -9.92 10.22 11.52
N GLY A 32 -8.63 10.34 11.76
CA GLY A 32 -7.81 9.32 12.41
C GLY A 32 -7.58 8.09 11.54
N PHE A 33 -6.73 7.20 12.02
CA PHE A 33 -6.35 5.97 11.32
C PHE A 33 -6.81 4.74 12.10
N VAL A 34 -6.95 3.61 11.40
CA VAL A 34 -7.27 2.31 12.03
C VAL A 34 -6.16 1.79 12.94
N VAL A 35 -4.98 2.42 12.88
CA VAL A 35 -3.78 2.14 13.68
C VAL A 35 -3.32 3.41 14.38
N GLU A 36 -2.65 3.26 15.52
CA GLU A 36 -2.04 4.39 16.24
C GLU A 36 -0.91 5.03 15.43
N ASP A 37 -0.16 4.24 14.67
CA ASP A 37 0.95 4.67 13.84
C ASP A 37 0.72 4.23 12.38
N ILE A 38 0.36 5.19 11.53
CA ILE A 38 0.08 4.94 10.11
C ILE A 38 1.31 4.43 9.35
N HIS A 39 2.53 4.75 9.80
CA HIS A 39 3.78 4.34 9.15
C HIS A 39 3.98 2.82 9.17
N GLN A 40 3.29 2.12 10.07
CA GLN A 40 3.24 0.65 10.11
C GLN A 40 2.52 0.07 8.89
N LEU A 41 1.53 0.79 8.35
CA LEU A 41 0.75 0.40 7.19
C LEU A 41 1.23 1.03 5.88
N ILE A 42 2.18 1.96 5.93
CA ILE A 42 2.80 2.55 4.73
C ILE A 42 3.81 1.57 4.11
N ALA A 43 3.48 1.05 2.93
CA ALA A 43 4.24 0.01 2.24
C ALA A 43 5.09 0.53 1.06
N GLY A 44 5.48 1.81 1.09
CA GLY A 44 6.09 2.50 -0.04
C GLY A 44 6.75 3.82 0.36
N HIS A 45 7.01 4.65 -0.64
CA HIS A 45 7.53 6.00 -0.40
C HIS A 45 6.53 6.83 0.38
N GLU A 46 7.02 7.60 1.35
CA GLU A 46 6.27 8.67 2.01
C GLU A 46 6.61 9.98 1.30
N ILE A 47 5.58 10.72 0.89
CA ILE A 47 5.68 11.90 0.04
C ILE A 47 4.98 13.05 0.78
N TYR A 48 5.79 13.91 1.38
CA TYR A 48 5.40 15.13 2.09
C TYR A 48 5.61 16.39 1.25
N ASP A 49 6.43 16.27 0.19
CA ASP A 49 6.77 17.40 -0.67
C ASP A 49 7.06 16.96 -2.12
N PHE A 50 7.21 17.96 -2.99
CA PHE A 50 7.42 17.74 -4.42
C PHE A 50 8.77 17.10 -4.76
N GLU A 51 9.82 17.29 -3.96
CA GLU A 51 11.11 16.66 -4.20
C GLU A 51 11.05 15.17 -3.86
N GLN A 52 10.36 14.79 -2.78
CA GLN A 52 10.09 13.40 -2.45
C GLN A 52 9.21 12.72 -3.50
N PHE A 53 8.24 13.44 -4.07
CA PHE A 53 7.48 12.96 -5.22
C PHE A 53 8.37 12.64 -6.42
N LYS A 54 9.28 13.56 -6.80
CA LYS A 54 10.25 13.31 -7.87
C LYS A 54 11.13 12.09 -7.57
N ASN A 55 11.60 11.97 -6.33
CA ASN A 55 12.42 10.84 -5.89
C ASN A 55 11.69 9.51 -6.08
N PHE A 56 10.41 9.44 -5.73
CA PHE A 56 9.59 8.25 -6.01
C PHE A 56 9.54 7.93 -7.50
N ILE A 57 9.29 8.91 -8.37
CA ILE A 57 9.25 8.69 -9.83
C ILE A 57 10.61 8.19 -10.34
N MET A 58 11.71 8.79 -9.89
CA MET A 58 13.05 8.40 -10.29
C MET A 58 13.40 6.99 -9.82
N ASP A 59 13.04 6.62 -8.60
CA ASP A 59 13.24 5.26 -8.08
C ASP A 59 12.45 4.23 -8.90
N VAL A 60 11.21 4.56 -9.31
CA VAL A 60 10.41 3.69 -10.19
C VAL A 60 11.05 3.53 -11.57
N VAL A 61 11.46 4.63 -12.22
CA VAL A 61 12.09 4.64 -13.55
C VAL A 61 13.39 3.85 -13.55
N ASN A 62 14.17 3.96 -12.47
CA ASN A 62 15.45 3.27 -12.32
C ASN A 62 15.33 1.85 -11.75
N HIS A 63 14.11 1.32 -11.59
CA HIS A 63 13.86 0.01 -10.99
C HIS A 63 14.44 -0.18 -9.57
N ASN A 64 14.53 0.92 -8.81
CA ASN A 64 15.05 0.95 -7.45
C ASN A 64 13.92 0.83 -6.41
N ASP A 65 13.54 -0.41 -6.10
CA ASP A 65 12.42 -0.69 -5.18
C ASP A 65 12.89 -0.88 -3.73
N LYS A 66 13.20 0.25 -3.07
CA LYS A 66 13.67 0.29 -1.67
C LYS A 66 12.68 -0.32 -0.67
N TYR A 67 11.40 -0.34 -1.01
CA TYR A 67 10.31 -0.70 -0.09
C TYR A 67 9.76 -2.11 -0.33
N LYS A 68 10.35 -2.90 -1.24
CA LYS A 68 9.85 -4.24 -1.58
C LYS A 68 9.63 -5.15 -0.37
N GLU A 69 10.61 -5.22 0.54
CA GLU A 69 10.52 -6.08 1.72
C GLU A 69 9.46 -5.58 2.70
N LYS A 70 9.40 -4.26 2.95
CA LYS A 70 8.35 -3.65 3.79
C LYS A 70 6.97 -3.93 3.18
N ARG A 71 6.84 -3.80 1.87
CA ARG A 71 5.59 -4.04 1.15
C ARG A 71 5.12 -5.48 1.23
N ILE A 72 6.02 -6.46 1.11
CA ILE A 72 5.68 -7.87 1.31
C ILE A 72 5.18 -8.09 2.75
N LYS A 73 5.87 -7.56 3.76
CA LYS A 73 5.44 -7.70 5.16
C LYS A 73 4.05 -7.11 5.41
N VAL A 74 3.79 -5.89 4.93
CA VAL A 74 2.47 -5.25 5.08
C VAL A 74 1.39 -6.00 4.30
N ARG A 75 1.70 -6.45 3.07
CA ARG A 75 0.77 -7.24 2.26
C ARG A 75 0.39 -8.55 2.95
N ASP A 76 1.35 -9.25 3.50
CA ASP A 76 1.15 -10.55 4.17
C ASP A 76 0.46 -10.37 5.54
N TYR A 77 0.61 -9.20 6.17
CA TYR A 77 -0.16 -8.81 7.36
C TYR A 77 -1.65 -8.56 7.02
N ILE A 78 -1.94 -7.88 5.91
CA ILE A 78 -3.31 -7.52 5.52
C ILE A 78 -4.05 -8.71 4.89
N TYR A 79 -3.37 -9.47 4.02
CA TYR A 79 -3.99 -10.53 3.24
C TYR A 79 -3.43 -11.90 3.59
N LYS A 80 -4.32 -12.79 3.99
CA LYS A 80 -4.00 -14.22 4.17
C LYS A 80 -3.69 -14.93 2.84
N TYR A 81 -4.31 -14.49 1.74
CA TYR A 81 -4.18 -15.11 0.42
C TYR A 81 -3.73 -14.07 -0.61
N HIS A 82 -2.85 -14.49 -1.51
CA HIS A 82 -2.29 -13.65 -2.59
C HIS A 82 -2.63 -14.20 -3.99
N ASP A 83 -3.63 -15.06 -4.08
CA ASP A 83 -4.11 -15.66 -5.33
C ASP A 83 -5.44 -15.01 -5.77
N GLY A 84 -5.87 -15.34 -7.00
CA GLY A 84 -7.13 -14.87 -7.56
C GLY A 84 -8.37 -15.68 -7.15
N HIS A 85 -8.28 -16.56 -6.14
CA HIS A 85 -9.32 -17.57 -5.88
C HIS A 85 -10.33 -17.16 -4.79
N SER A 86 -10.48 -15.86 -4.51
CA SER A 86 -11.38 -15.40 -3.45
C SER A 86 -12.85 -15.76 -3.72
N SER A 87 -13.33 -15.58 -4.96
CA SER A 87 -14.69 -15.98 -5.34
C SER A 87 -14.88 -17.50 -5.33
N GLU A 88 -13.86 -18.27 -5.73
CA GLU A 88 -13.90 -19.73 -5.68
C GLU A 88 -14.01 -20.25 -4.24
N ARG A 89 -13.21 -19.69 -3.32
CA ARG A 89 -13.30 -20.01 -1.88
C ARG A 89 -14.69 -19.70 -1.33
N LEU A 90 -15.27 -18.57 -1.71
CA LEU A 90 -16.62 -18.19 -1.29
C LEU A 90 -17.66 -19.15 -1.84
N ALA A 91 -17.61 -19.50 -3.12
CA ALA A 91 -18.53 -20.45 -3.74
C ALA A 91 -18.49 -21.82 -3.04
N LYS A 92 -17.28 -22.33 -2.78
CA LYS A 92 -17.06 -23.57 -2.02
C LYS A 92 -17.63 -23.50 -0.60
N LEU A 93 -17.45 -22.38 0.10
CA LEU A 93 -18.01 -22.18 1.44
C LEU A 93 -19.55 -22.19 1.44
N LEU A 94 -20.16 -21.68 0.37
CA LEU A 94 -21.61 -21.58 0.21
C LEU A 94 -22.25 -22.83 -0.42
N ASN A 95 -21.47 -23.84 -0.82
CA ASN A 95 -21.91 -25.02 -1.57
C ASN A 95 -22.62 -24.67 -2.91
N LEU A 96 -22.10 -23.67 -3.63
CA LEU A 96 -22.53 -23.31 -4.98
C LEU A 96 -21.74 -24.04 -6.07
#